data_AF-A0A438CXK0-F1
#
_entry.id   AF-A0A438CXK0-F1
#
_cell.length_a   1.000
_cell.length_b   1.000
_cell.length_c   1.000
_cell.angle_alpha   90.00
_cell.angle_beta   90.00
_cell.angle_gamma   90.00
#
_symmetry.space_group_name_H-M   'P 1'
#
loop_
_entity.id
_entity.type
_entity.pdbx_description
1 polymer ?
#
loop_
_entity_poly.entity_id
_entity_poly.type
_entity_poly.pdbx_seq_one_letter_code
_entity_poly.pdbx_strand_id
1 'polypeptide(L)'
;MNFDEGLGTMKCKVEKFEVEKKSFQVKFEGSNGGTWVSVTERSRGFVVSVGFGREEVVWLTEHLKKAVELENTRGFRVNPLVFI
;
A
#
# COMPACT_ATOMS: atom_id res chain seq x y z
N MET A 1 1.26 11.68 7.95
CA MET A 1 0.04 11.79 7.12
C MET A 1 -1.11 11.87 8.09
N ASN A 2 -1.70 13.05 8.23
CA ASN A 2 -2.87 13.27 9.10
C ASN A 2 -4.10 12.82 8.29
N PHE A 3 -4.88 11.88 8.81
CA PHE A 3 -6.02 11.26 8.12
C PHE A 3 -7.36 11.95 8.40
N ASP A 4 -7.37 13.06 9.18
CA ASP A 4 -8.59 13.62 9.78
C ASP A 4 -9.04 15.00 9.26
N GLU A 5 -8.53 15.50 8.13
CA GLU A 5 -9.04 16.76 7.56
C GLU A 5 -9.95 16.51 6.34
N GLY A 6 -11.25 16.45 6.61
CA GLY A 6 -12.29 16.77 5.64
C GLY A 6 -13.31 15.64 5.42
N LEU A 7 -14.50 15.80 6.01
CA LEU A 7 -15.74 15.12 5.61
C LEU A 7 -16.17 15.62 4.20
N GLY A 8 -15.35 15.34 3.19
CA GLY A 8 -15.62 15.55 1.78
C GLY A 8 -15.27 14.26 1.06
N THR A 9 -16.19 13.77 0.23
CA THR A 9 -16.07 12.53 -0.58
C THR A 9 -14.62 12.19 -0.91
N MET A 10 -14.10 11.18 -0.20
CA MET A 10 -12.75 10.67 -0.41
C MET A 10 -12.71 10.11 -1.83
N LYS A 11 -12.11 10.87 -2.76
CA LYS A 11 -11.98 10.43 -4.16
C LYS A 11 -11.19 9.13 -4.16
N CYS A 12 -11.74 8.09 -4.77
CA CYS A 12 -11.07 6.81 -4.98
C CYS A 12 -9.71 7.08 -5.66
N LYS A 13 -8.63 6.96 -4.89
CA LYS A 13 -7.25 7.13 -5.36
C LYS A 13 -6.72 5.76 -5.77
N VAL A 14 -6.05 5.70 -6.92
CA VAL A 14 -5.44 4.48 -7.44
C VAL A 14 -3.99 4.79 -7.77
N GLU A 15 -3.06 4.09 -7.13
CA GLU A 15 -1.63 4.13 -7.42
C GLU A 15 -1.22 2.86 -8.14
N LYS A 16 -0.24 2.97 -9.05
CA LYS A 16 0.28 1.84 -9.81
C LYS A 16 1.80 1.94 -9.91
N PHE A 17 2.48 0.84 -9.66
CA PHE A 17 3.93 0.76 -9.74
C PHE A 17 4.36 -0.63 -10.19
N GLU A 18 5.61 -0.75 -10.65
CA GLU A 18 6.20 -2.01 -11.09
C GLU A 18 7.45 -2.33 -10.27
N VAL A 19 7.50 -3.55 -9.74
CA VAL A 19 8.62 -4.05 -8.95
C VAL A 19 8.93 -5.46 -9.43
N GLU A 20 10.19 -5.75 -9.75
CA GLU A 20 10.65 -7.09 -10.13
C GLU A 20 9.80 -7.78 -11.23
N LYS A 21 9.36 -7.00 -12.25
CA LYS A 21 8.49 -7.46 -13.35
C LYS A 21 7.05 -7.83 -12.96
N LYS A 22 6.63 -7.42 -11.76
CA LYS A 22 5.26 -7.52 -11.26
C LYS A 22 4.65 -6.12 -11.21
N SER A 23 3.42 -5.99 -11.69
CA SER A 23 2.69 -4.72 -11.58
C SER A 23 1.78 -4.75 -10.36
N PHE A 24 1.84 -3.71 -9.55
CA PHE A 24 0.99 -3.54 -8.38
C PHE A 24 0.01 -2.40 -8.62
N GLN A 25 -1.20 -2.57 -8.08
CA GLN A 25 -2.23 -1.55 -8.06
C GLN A 25 -2.76 -1.41 -6.63
N VAL A 26 -2.63 -0.23 -6.06
CA VAL A 26 -3.16 0.10 -4.73
C VAL A 26 -4.37 1.00 -4.91
N LYS A 27 -5.52 0.58 -4.40
CA LYS A 27 -6.77 1.33 -4.51
C LYS A 27 -7.30 1.68 -3.14
N PHE A 28 -7.74 2.92 -3.00
CA PHE A 28 -8.35 3.45 -1.78
C PHE A 28 -9.87 3.47 -1.92
N GLU A 29 -10.55 2.68 -1.10
CA GLU A 29 -11.97 2.35 -1.29
C GLU A 29 -12.90 3.03 -0.26
N GLY A 30 -12.33 3.50 0.85
CA GLY A 30 -13.00 4.34 1.84
C GLY A 30 -13.92 3.62 2.84
N SER A 31 -14.61 4.38 3.70
CA SER A 31 -15.35 3.85 4.88
C SER A 31 -16.55 2.98 4.54
N ASN A 32 -17.06 3.10 3.33
CA ASN A 32 -18.44 2.69 3.03
C ASN A 32 -18.57 1.21 2.64
N GLY A 33 -17.48 0.45 2.60
CA GLY A 33 -17.46 -0.92 2.07
C GLY A 33 -16.61 -1.94 2.85
N GLY A 34 -16.21 -1.65 4.08
CA GLY A 34 -15.43 -2.56 4.93
C GLY A 34 -13.93 -2.67 4.58
N THR A 35 -13.57 -2.59 3.30
CA THR A 35 -12.18 -2.48 2.83
C THR A 35 -11.78 -1.02 2.65
N TRP A 36 -10.69 -0.60 3.29
CA TRP A 36 -10.15 0.75 3.23
C TRP A 36 -9.12 0.90 2.10
N VAL A 37 -8.25 -0.11 1.97
CA VAL A 37 -7.22 -0.21 0.92
C VAL A 37 -7.25 -1.62 0.32
N SER A 38 -7.15 -1.74 -1.00
CA SER A 38 -6.88 -3.01 -1.67
C SER A 38 -5.57 -2.93 -2.45
N VAL A 39 -4.78 -4.02 -2.39
CA VAL A 39 -3.53 -4.18 -3.14
C VAL A 39 -3.72 -5.34 -4.09
N THR A 40 -3.52 -5.08 -5.38
CA THR A 40 -3.62 -6.10 -6.43
C THR A 40 -2.26 -6.27 -7.10
N GLU A 41 -1.67 -7.44 -6.95
CA GLU A 41 -0.50 -7.88 -7.72
C GLU A 41 -0.96 -8.52 -9.03
N ARG A 42 -0.36 -8.12 -10.14
CA ARG A 42 -0.43 -8.86 -11.40
C ARG A 42 0.96 -9.29 -11.82
N SER A 43 1.12 -10.60 -11.99
CA SER A 43 2.31 -11.24 -12.53
C SER A 43 1.95 -11.95 -13.85
N ARG A 44 2.95 -12.53 -14.53
CA ARG A 44 2.76 -13.18 -15.85
C ARG A 44 1.95 -14.49 -15.70
N GLY A 45 0.64 -14.36 -15.61
CA GLY A 45 -0.33 -15.46 -15.53
C GLY A 45 -1.20 -15.49 -14.26
N PHE A 46 -0.91 -14.64 -13.27
CA PHE A 46 -1.66 -14.61 -12.01
C PHE A 46 -2.06 -13.19 -11.62
N VAL A 47 -3.26 -13.07 -11.04
CA VAL A 47 -3.74 -11.85 -10.41
C VAL A 47 -4.17 -12.22 -8.99
N VAL A 48 -3.57 -11.56 -8.01
CA VAL A 48 -3.87 -11.75 -6.58
C VAL A 48 -4.27 -10.41 -5.99
N SER A 49 -5.33 -10.38 -5.19
CA SER A 49 -5.82 -9.16 -4.54
C SER A 49 -6.07 -9.42 -3.07
N VAL A 50 -5.64 -8.47 -2.22
CA VAL A 50 -5.86 -8.48 -0.77
C VAL A 50 -6.44 -7.14 -0.35
N GLY A 51 -7.51 -7.18 0.44
CA GLY A 51 -8.15 -6.00 1.03
C GLY A 51 -7.79 -5.87 2.50
N PHE A 52 -7.61 -4.62 2.95
CA PHE A 52 -7.28 -4.26 4.33
C PHE A 52 -8.31 -3.26 4.87
N GLY A 53 -8.77 -3.49 6.10
CA GLY A 53 -9.51 -2.53 6.90
C GLY A 53 -8.63 -1.41 7.45
N ARG A 54 -9.22 -0.40 8.09
CA ARG A 54 -8.48 0.76 8.63
C ARG A 54 -7.37 0.36 9.61
N GLU A 55 -7.68 -0.49 10.58
CA GLU A 55 -6.73 -0.90 11.62
C GLU A 55 -5.59 -1.73 11.03
N GLU A 56 -5.90 -2.61 10.08
CA GLU A 56 -4.90 -3.41 9.36
C GLU A 56 -3.99 -2.53 8.51
N VAL A 57 -4.51 -1.46 7.89
CA VAL A 57 -3.69 -0.49 7.14
C VAL A 57 -2.73 0.25 8.07
N VAL A 58 -3.18 0.65 9.27
CA VAL A 58 -2.31 1.27 10.28
C VAL A 58 -1.21 0.30 10.68
N TRP A 59 -1.58 -0.93 11.05
CA TRP A 59 -0.64 -1.99 11.43
C TRP A 59 0.39 -2.27 10.33
N LEU A 60 -0.07 -2.43 9.08
CA LEU A 60 0.78 -2.71 7.92
C LEU A 60 1.78 -1.58 7.68
N THR A 61 1.32 -0.32 7.76
CA THR A 61 2.17 0.85 7.53
C THR A 61 3.26 0.97 8.60
N GLU A 62 2.93 0.69 9.87
CA GLU A 62 3.91 0.69 10.96
C GLU A 62 4.99 -0.39 10.76
N HIS A 63 4.59 -1.59 10.33
CA HIS A 63 5.54 -2.69 10.10
C HIS A 63 6.40 -2.47 8.86
N LEU A 64 5.84 -1.92 7.77
CA LEU A 64 6.60 -1.57 6.58
C LEU A 64 7.66 -0.49 6.87
N LYS A 65 7.34 0.54 7.66
CA LYS A 65 8.33 1.54 8.08
C LYS A 65 9.50 0.91 8.82
N LYS A 66 9.24 0.03 9.79
CA LYS A 66 10.27 -0.69 10.53
C LYS A 66 11.14 -1.56 9.60
N ALA A 67 10.53 -2.23 8.62
CA ALA A 67 11.25 -3.03 7.65
C ALA A 67 12.18 -2.16 6.78
N VAL A 68 11.70 -1.00 6.31
CA VAL A 68 12.51 -0.03 5.53
C VAL A 68 13.65 0.53 6.37
N GLU A 69 13.41 0.89 7.64
CA GLU A 69 14.44 1.35 8.57
C GLU A 69 15.53 0.27 8.78
N LEU A 70 15.12 -0.97 9.03
CA LEU A 70 16.03 -2.11 9.19
C LEU A 70 16.89 -2.31 7.93
N GLU A 71 16.28 -2.26 6.76
CA GLU A 71 16.98 -2.42 5.50
C GLU A 71 17.99 -1.29 5.23
N ASN A 72 17.64 -0.04 5.61
CA ASN A 72 18.57 1.09 5.54
C ASN A 72 19.79 0.91 6.46
N THR A 73 19.65 0.26 7.63
CA THR A 73 20.80 -0.02 8.52
C THR A 73 21.75 -1.08 7.96
N ARG A 74 21.27 -1.94 7.05
CA ARG A 74 22.08 -3.02 6.45
C ARG A 74 22.96 -2.55 5.29
N GLY A 75 22.95 -1.25 4.96
CA GLY A 75 23.79 -0.67 3.92
C GLY A 75 23.36 -1.02 2.49
N PHE A 76 22.25 -1.73 2.31
CA PHE A 76 21.63 -1.90 1.00
C PHE A 76 20.95 -0.59 0.62
N ARG A 77 21.28 -0.03 -0.56
CA ARG A 77 20.51 1.07 -1.14
C ARG A 77 19.17 0.53 -1.63
N VAL A 78 18.25 0.35 -0.70
CA VAL A 78 16.92 -0.10 -1.04
C VAL A 78 16.19 1.13 -1.56
N ASN A 79 15.89 1.13 -2.86
CA ASN A 79 15.14 2.23 -3.45
C ASN A 79 13.79 2.29 -2.71
N PRO A 80 13.46 3.37 -1.98
CA PRO A 80 12.21 3.43 -1.22
C PRO A 80 10.97 3.32 -2.12
N LEU A 81 11.12 3.61 -3.42
CA LEU A 81 10.12 3.41 -4.47
C LEU A 81 9.76 1.93 -4.75
N VAL A 82 10.48 0.96 -4.17
CA VAL A 82 10.22 -0.47 -4.36
C VAL A 82 9.15 -0.99 -3.38
N PHE A 83 8.77 -0.20 -2.36
CA PHE A 83 7.83 -0.62 -1.31
C PHE A 83 6.56 0.25 -1.18
N ILE A 84 6.31 1.17 -2.12
CA ILE A 84 5.12 2.07 -2.12
C ILE A 84 4.42 2.11 -3.47
#